data_AF-A0A8S1PIK5-F1
#
_entry.id   AF-A0A8S1PIK5-F1
#
_cell.length_a   1.000
_cell.length_b   1.000
_cell.length_c   1.000
_cell.angle_alpha   90.00
_cell.angle_beta   90.00
_cell.angle_gamma   90.00
#
_symmetry.space_group_name_H-M   'P 1'
#
loop_
_entity.id
_entity.type
_entity.pdbx_description
1 polymer ?
#
loop_
_entity_poly.entity_id
_entity_poly.type
_entity_poly.pdbx_seq_one_letter_code
_entity_poly.pdbx_strand_id
1 'polypeptide(L)'
;MIRKIVTSINKFRRVYEDQKLGRQLIGTDQHGNLYYQYYDQNGKPTRRMSERIDKMAPFVDPLWEEWIRHQRDKPYTEEEKAELEKQQQAYKTKVNQYEQKDAEMMKQFKKSNKTWNANNK
;
A
#
# COMPACT_ATOMS: atom_id res chain seq x y z
N MET A 1 -19.59 25.20 13.37
CA MET A 1 -18.45 25.91 14.00
C MET A 1 -17.72 25.07 15.04
N ILE A 2 -18.41 24.41 15.98
CA ILE A 2 -17.82 23.60 17.06
C ILE A 2 -16.84 22.52 16.55
N ARG A 3 -17.20 21.78 15.48
CA ARG A 3 -16.34 20.72 14.91
C ARG A 3 -14.95 21.23 14.48
N LYS A 4 -14.85 22.44 13.93
CA LYS A 4 -13.58 23.04 13.46
C LYS A 4 -12.66 23.41 14.64
N ILE A 5 -13.25 23.81 15.76
CA ILE A 5 -12.51 24.17 16.99
C ILE A 5 -11.93 22.90 17.62
N VAL A 6 -12.74 21.83 17.75
CA VAL A 6 -12.31 20.54 18.29
C VAL A 6 -11.18 19.91 17.45
N THR A 7 -11.28 19.94 16.12
CA THR A 7 -10.21 19.43 15.24
C THR A 7 -8.90 20.21 15.39
N SER A 8 -8.98 21.52 15.62
CA SER A 8 -7.79 22.37 15.78
C SER A 8 -7.06 22.11 17.10
N ILE A 9 -7.81 21.90 18.20
CA ILE A 9 -7.24 21.54 19.51
C ILE A 9 -6.54 20.17 19.43
N ASN A 10 -7.17 19.19 18.78
CA ASN A 10 -6.56 17.87 18.60
C ASN A 10 -5.28 17.92 17.78
N LYS A 11 -5.25 18.75 16.73
CA LYS A 11 -4.04 18.95 15.91
C LYS A 11 -2.91 19.57 16.72
N PHE A 12 -3.22 20.58 17.54
CA PHE A 12 -2.23 21.23 18.40
C PHE A 12 -1.66 20.26 19.46
N ARG A 13 -2.54 19.50 20.12
CA ARG A 13 -2.13 18.47 21.08
C ARG A 13 -1.19 17.45 20.44
N ARG A 14 -1.51 17.01 19.22
CA ARG A 14 -0.67 16.06 18.48
C ARG A 14 0.71 16.62 18.19
N VAL A 15 0.79 17.84 17.67
CA VAL A 15 2.08 18.50 17.39
C VAL A 15 2.92 18.59 18.66
N TYR A 16 2.31 18.93 19.79
CA TYR A 16 2.98 18.96 21.09
C TYR A 16 3.48 17.57 21.53
N GLU A 17 2.65 16.53 21.41
CA GLU A 17 3.04 15.15 21.72
C GLU A 17 4.18 14.67 20.81
N ASP A 18 4.14 15.02 19.52
CA ASP A 18 5.17 14.68 18.55
C ASP A 18 6.51 15.36 18.88
N GLN A 19 6.48 16.64 19.25
CA GLN A 19 7.65 17.37 19.74
C GLN A 19 8.23 16.73 21.01
N LYS A 20 7.38 16.39 21.97
CA LYS A 20 7.79 15.73 23.23
C LYS A 20 8.48 14.39 22.97
N LEU A 21 8.03 13.65 21.96
CA LEU A 21 8.59 12.35 21.57
C LEU A 21 9.77 12.47 20.59
N GLY A 22 10.15 13.68 20.17
CA GLY A 22 11.20 13.89 19.17
C GLY A 22 10.88 13.24 17.82
N ARG A 23 9.60 13.24 17.41
CA ARG A 23 9.16 12.64 16.15
C ARG A 23 8.48 13.65 15.24
N GLN A 24 8.52 13.38 13.94
CA GLN A 24 7.85 14.16 12.91
C GLN A 24 6.95 13.25 12.09
N LEU A 25 5.70 13.68 11.87
CA LEU A 25 4.80 13.03 10.93
C LEU A 25 5.27 13.28 9.50
N ILE A 26 5.56 12.22 8.78
CA ILE A 26 6.03 12.24 7.39
C ILE A 26 4.86 12.09 6.43
N GLY A 27 3.86 11.26 6.77
CA GLY A 27 2.67 11.11 5.95
C GLY A 27 1.67 10.09 6.48
N THR A 28 0.65 9.85 5.67
CA THR A 28 -0.43 8.89 5.92
C THR A 28 -0.65 7.98 4.71
N ASP A 29 -1.09 6.75 4.94
CA ASP A 29 -1.53 5.85 3.88
C ASP A 29 -3.05 5.89 3.65
N GLN A 30 -3.53 5.10 2.69
CA GLN A 30 -4.94 4.98 2.34
C GLN A 30 -5.79 4.37 3.47
N HIS A 31 -5.18 3.62 4.38
CA HIS A 31 -5.83 3.05 5.56
C HIS A 31 -5.84 4.00 6.75
N GLY A 32 -5.21 5.18 6.62
CA GLY A 32 -5.07 6.16 7.68
C GLY A 32 -3.94 5.87 8.66
N ASN A 33 -3.08 4.88 8.44
CA ASN A 33 -1.90 4.70 9.27
C ASN A 33 -0.96 5.89 9.10
N LEU A 34 -0.27 6.23 10.18
CA LEU A 34 0.58 7.42 10.26
C LEU A 34 2.04 6.99 10.30
N TYR A 35 2.87 7.67 9.54
CA TYR A 35 4.28 7.32 9.38
C TYR A 35 5.15 8.42 9.96
N TYR A 36 6.00 8.07 10.93
CA TYR A 36 6.82 9.02 11.68
C TYR A 36 8.32 8.75 11.53
N GLN A 37 9.10 9.83 11.48
CA GLN A 37 10.56 9.83 11.64
C GLN A 37 10.91 10.34 13.03
N TYR A 38 11.69 9.57 13.78
CA TYR A 38 12.25 9.98 15.07
C TYR A 38 13.62 10.61 14.88
N TYR A 39 13.93 11.57 15.76
CA TYR A 39 15.19 12.27 15.80
C TYR A 39 15.80 12.17 17.20
N ASP A 40 17.14 12.18 17.28
CA ASP A 40 17.85 12.32 18.55
C ASP A 40 17.84 13.77 19.05
N GLN A 41 18.44 14.02 20.22
CA GLN A 41 18.57 15.36 20.79
C GLN A 41 19.40 16.32 19.92
N ASN A 42 20.21 15.79 18.99
CA ASN A 42 21.02 16.56 18.05
C ASN A 42 20.30 16.79 16.71
N GLY A 43 19.04 16.33 16.57
CA GLY A 43 18.27 16.44 15.33
C GLY A 43 18.64 15.44 14.24
N LYS A 44 19.41 14.38 14.56
CA LYS A 44 19.76 13.32 13.61
C LYS A 44 18.65 12.26 13.53
N PRO A 45 18.28 11.79 12.32
CA PRO A 45 17.24 10.77 12.18
C PRO A 45 17.69 9.43 12.78
N THR A 46 16.88 8.84 13.65
CA THR A 46 17.21 7.61 14.37
C THR A 46 16.38 6.40 13.94
N ARG A 47 15.06 6.56 13.87
CA ARG A 47 14.13 5.44 13.62
C ARG A 47 12.90 5.89 12.82
N ARG A 48 12.39 5.01 11.98
CA ARG A 48 11.09 5.15 11.29
C ARG A 48 10.05 4.21 11.89
N MET A 49 8.82 4.66 12.08
CA MET A 49 7.72 3.82 12.60
C MET A 49 6.38 4.17 11.98
N SER A 50 5.48 3.17 11.95
CA SER A 50 4.06 3.36 11.71
C SER A 50 3.26 3.36 13.02
N GLU A 51 2.19 4.14 13.04
CA GLU A 51 1.16 4.13 14.07
C GLU A 51 -0.19 3.84 13.41
N ARG A 52 -0.81 2.73 13.79
CA ARG A 52 -2.11 2.34 13.27
C ARG A 52 -3.24 3.11 13.93
N ILE A 53 -4.14 3.65 13.12
CA ILE A 53 -5.39 4.23 13.63
C ILE A 53 -6.43 3.13 13.86
N ASP A 54 -6.53 2.16 12.94
CA ASP A 54 -7.43 1.02 13.04
C ASP A 54 -6.64 -0.27 13.33
N LYS A 55 -7.15 -1.09 14.24
CA LYS A 55 -6.58 -2.41 14.56
C LYS A 55 -6.73 -3.40 13.41
N MET A 56 -7.75 -3.21 12.57
CA MET A 56 -8.03 -4.06 11.41
C MET A 56 -7.19 -3.70 10.19
N ALA A 57 -6.59 -2.50 10.16
CA ALA A 57 -5.69 -2.10 9.09
C ALA A 57 -4.37 -2.90 9.12
N PRO A 58 -3.77 -3.17 7.95
CA PRO A 58 -2.41 -3.67 7.87
C PRO A 58 -1.45 -2.82 8.70
N PHE A 59 -0.41 -3.45 9.27
CA PHE A 59 0.57 -2.76 10.11
C PHE A 59 1.35 -1.67 9.36
N VAL A 60 1.62 -1.93 8.09
CA VAL A 60 2.33 -1.05 7.15
C VAL A 60 1.74 -1.29 5.75
N ASP A 61 1.46 -0.21 5.03
CA ASP A 61 1.14 -0.24 3.60
C ASP A 61 2.40 -0.66 2.82
N PRO A 62 2.31 -1.59 1.85
CA PRO A 62 3.44 -2.01 1.04
C PRO A 62 4.28 -0.86 0.46
N LEU A 63 3.65 0.26 0.06
CA LEU A 63 4.35 1.42 -0.47
C LEU A 63 5.20 2.15 0.59
N TRP A 64 4.84 2.04 1.86
CA TRP A 64 5.59 2.64 2.96
C TRP A 64 6.63 1.71 3.58
N GLU A 65 6.60 0.41 3.24
CA GLU A 65 7.48 -0.59 3.82
C GLU A 65 8.96 -0.33 3.49
N GLU A 66 9.27 -0.01 2.24
CA GLU A 66 10.64 0.29 1.80
C GLU A 66 11.23 1.49 2.56
N TRP A 67 10.39 2.49 2.83
CA TRP A 67 10.79 3.66 3.60
C TRP A 67 11.02 3.28 5.07
N ILE A 68 10.09 2.56 5.72
CA ILE A 68 10.29 2.11 7.11
C ILE A 68 11.55 1.27 7.27
N ARG A 69 11.84 0.40 6.29
CA ARG A 69 13.01 -0.50 6.31
C ARG A 69 14.31 0.18 5.89
N HIS A 70 14.32 1.50 5.67
CA HIS A 70 15.50 2.24 5.22
C HIS A 70 16.06 1.77 3.86
N GLN A 71 15.25 1.11 3.04
CA GLN A 71 15.64 0.77 1.66
C GLN A 71 15.60 2.01 0.76
N ARG A 72 14.74 2.98 1.11
CA ARG A 72 14.62 4.27 0.43
C ARG A 72 14.64 5.41 1.44
N ASP A 73 15.28 6.53 1.09
CA ASP A 73 15.38 7.69 1.98
C ASP A 73 14.09 8.48 2.10
N LYS A 74 13.43 8.70 0.96
CA LYS A 74 12.18 9.46 0.87
C LYS A 74 11.02 8.51 0.59
N PRO A 75 9.85 8.70 1.20
CA PRO A 75 8.67 7.91 0.86
C PRO A 75 8.25 8.16 -0.60
N TYR A 76 7.38 7.31 -1.11
CA TYR A 76 6.80 7.48 -2.44
C TYR A 76 6.01 8.77 -2.54
N THR A 77 6.27 9.52 -3.60
CA THR A 77 5.50 10.70 -3.97
C THR A 77 4.13 10.31 -4.53
N GLU A 78 3.17 11.24 -4.54
CA GLU A 78 1.83 10.95 -5.08
C GLU A 78 1.87 10.55 -6.55
N GLU A 79 2.77 11.15 -7.34
CA GLU A 79 2.98 10.81 -8.74
C GLU A 79 3.51 9.39 -8.93
N GLU A 80 4.53 8.99 -8.16
CA GLU A 80 5.07 7.63 -8.19
C GLU A 80 4.01 6.59 -7.76
N LYS A 81 3.17 6.92 -6.78
CA LYS A 81 2.06 6.07 -6.36
C LYS A 81 1.06 5.87 -7.49
N ALA A 82 0.67 6.95 -8.17
CA ALA A 82 -0.26 6.89 -9.29
C ALA A 82 0.30 6.06 -10.46
N GLU A 83 1.61 6.15 -10.71
CA GLU A 83 2.27 5.34 -11.72
C GLU A 83 2.26 3.84 -11.37
N LEU A 84 2.58 3.50 -10.12
CA LEU A 84 2.52 2.12 -9.64
C LEU A 84 1.11 1.54 -9.73
N GLU A 85 0.09 2.30 -9.33
CA GLU A 85 -1.31 1.88 -9.47
C GLU A 85 -1.66 1.61 -10.93
N LYS A 86 -1.23 2.46 -11.85
CA LYS A 86 -1.44 2.26 -13.30
C LYS A 86 -0.74 0.99 -13.81
N GLN A 87 0.49 0.74 -13.37
CA GLN A 87 1.23 -0.47 -13.73
C GLN A 87 0.53 -1.73 -13.20
N GLN A 88 0.06 -1.71 -11.95
CA GLN A 88 -0.70 -2.82 -11.35
C GLN A 88 -2.01 -3.09 -12.07
N GLN A 89 -2.76 -2.05 -12.44
CA GLN A 89 -3.98 -2.18 -13.24
C GLN A 89 -3.70 -2.80 -14.60
N ALA A 90 -2.68 -2.31 -15.31
CA ALA A 90 -2.28 -2.85 -16.61
C ALA A 90 -1.84 -4.33 -16.51
N TYR A 91 -1.10 -4.69 -15.46
CA TYR A 91 -0.73 -6.08 -15.19
C TYR A 91 -1.96 -6.97 -14.95
N LYS A 92 -2.90 -6.51 -14.11
CA LYS A 92 -4.15 -7.24 -13.84
C LYS A 92 -4.96 -7.48 -15.11
N THR A 93 -5.06 -6.47 -15.99
CA THR A 93 -5.74 -6.63 -17.28
C THR A 93 -5.05 -7.68 -18.14
N LYS A 94 -3.71 -7.71 -18.19
CA LYS A 94 -2.97 -8.73 -18.94
C LYS A 94 -3.22 -10.12 -18.36
N VAL A 95 -3.14 -10.30 -17.04
CA VAL A 95 -3.40 -11.58 -16.37
C VAL A 95 -4.80 -12.10 -16.73
N ASN A 96 -5.82 -11.26 -16.65
CA ASN A 96 -7.19 -11.65 -17.02
C ASN A 96 -7.30 -12.10 -18.49
N GLN A 97 -6.60 -11.43 -19.41
CA GLN A 97 -6.57 -11.84 -20.82
C GLN A 97 -5.90 -13.20 -21.01
N TYR A 98 -4.82 -13.47 -20.26
CA TYR A 98 -4.16 -14.77 -20.30
C TYR A 98 -5.05 -15.88 -19.72
N GLU A 99 -5.71 -15.64 -18.60
CA GLU A 99 -6.65 -16.60 -17.99
C GLU A 99 -7.82 -16.93 -18.93
N GLN A 100 -8.35 -15.95 -19.65
CA GLN A 100 -9.41 -16.16 -20.65
C GLN A 100 -8.92 -17.04 -21.81
N LYS A 101 -7.75 -16.74 -22.36
CA LYS A 101 -7.15 -17.53 -23.45
C LYS A 101 -6.86 -18.97 -23.00
N ASP A 102 -6.33 -19.14 -21.79
CA ASP A 102 -6.05 -20.46 -21.24
C ASP A 102 -7.34 -21.27 -21.04
N ALA A 103 -8.40 -20.64 -20.52
CA ALA A 103 -9.70 -21.28 -20.38
C ALA A 103 -10.30 -21.71 -21.73
N GLU A 104 -10.12 -20.91 -22.79
CA GLU A 104 -10.56 -21.26 -24.15
C GLU A 104 -9.75 -22.43 -24.73
N MET A 105 -8.42 -22.40 -24.61
CA MET A 105 -7.56 -23.51 -25.04
C MET A 105 -7.92 -24.81 -24.31
N MET A 106 -8.15 -24.75 -23.00
CA MET A 106 -8.57 -25.91 -22.21
C MET A 106 -9.93 -26.46 -22.63
N LYS A 107 -10.89 -25.60 -23.00
CA LYS A 107 -12.17 -26.04 -23.57
C LYS A 107 -11.98 -26.72 -24.92
N GLN A 108 -11.14 -26.17 -25.80
CA GLN A 108 -10.83 -26.76 -27.11
C GLN A 108 -10.14 -28.12 -26.96
N PHE A 109 -9.14 -28.22 -26.07
CA PHE A 109 -8.44 -29.46 -25.76
C PHE A 109 -9.38 -30.54 -25.21
N LYS A 110 -10.28 -30.19 -24.28
CA LYS A 110 -11.30 -31.13 -23.77
C LYS A 110 -12.22 -31.63 -24.88
N LYS A 111 -12.62 -30.77 -25.81
CA LYS A 111 -13.47 -31.15 -26.96
C LYS A 111 -12.71 -32.10 -27.90
N SER A 112 -11.48 -31.77 -28.30
CA SER A 112 -10.69 -32.59 -29.21
C SER A 112 -10.35 -33.96 -28.62
N ASN A 113 -10.04 -34.02 -27.32
CA ASN A 113 -9.75 -35.28 -26.63
C ASN A 113 -11.02 -36.15 -26.51
N LYS A 114 -12.20 -35.55 -26.30
CA LYS A 114 -13.48 -36.28 -26.31
C LYS A 114 -13.78 -36.86 -27.70
N THR A 115 -13.55 -36.11 -28.78
CA THR A 115 -13.76 -36.59 -30.15
C THR A 115 -12.77 -37.69 -30.54
N TRP A 116 -11.50 -37.59 -30.12
CA TRP A 116 -10.49 -38.62 -30.38
C TRP A 116 -10.84 -39.95 -29.68
N ASN A 117 -11.23 -39.89 -28.40
CA ASN A 117 -11.65 -41.09 -27.66
C ASN A 117 -12.95 -41.72 -28.19
N ALA A 118 -13.81 -40.95 -28.87
CA ALA A 118 -15.04 -41.45 -29.49
C ALA A 118 -14.79 -42.15 -30.83
N ASN A 119 -13.75 -41.74 -31.58
CA ASN A 119 -13.41 -42.32 -32.89
C ASN A 119 -12.46 -43.53 -32.79
N ASN A 120 -11.78 -43.71 -31.66
CA ASN A 120 -10.84 -44.84 -31.41
C ASN A 120 -11.44 -45.93 -30.51
N LYS A 121 -12.76 -46.03 -30.44
CA LYS A 121 -13.54 -47.11 -29.79
C LYS A 121 -14.33 -47.86 -30.84
#